data_AF-A0A511KDV5-F1
#
_entry.id   AF-A0A511KDV5-F1
#
_cell.length_a   1.000
_cell.length_b   1.000
_cell.length_c   1.000
_cell.angle_alpha   90.00
_cell.angle_beta   90.00
_cell.angle_gamma   90.00
#
_symmetry.space_group_name_H-M   'P 1'
#
loop_
_entity.id
_entity.type
_entity.pdbx_description
1 polymer ?
#
loop_
_entity_poly.entity_id
_entity_poly.type
_entity_poly.pdbx_seq_one_letter_code
_entity_poly.pdbx_strand_id
1 'polypeptide(L)'
;MDQQLSFDPLLDLEQQFYQRGFDAGLPHGELHGLFEGRELGREKAWELCEEVGYYEGMARLWKGILAAQGKDQGRASQSLDQILSFVAQFPTSNDSSSLSSLPAPANNDIDIPALLSALRSKYRTACASLGIRPRLVAARSGAAASARGEQGEEEGEVDVRKVGLSL
;
A
#
# COMPACT_ATOMS: atom_id res chain seq x y z
N MET A 1 -19.08 46.38 53.49
CA MET A 1 -19.75 45.34 52.68
C MET A 1 -18.76 44.22 52.56
N ASP A 2 -18.86 43.26 53.47
CA ASP A 2 -17.90 42.16 53.60
C ASP A 2 -18.17 41.15 52.49
N GLN A 3 -17.33 41.15 51.46
CA GLN A 3 -17.34 40.10 50.45
C GLN A 3 -16.86 38.82 51.13
N GLN A 4 -17.80 37.96 51.54
CA GLN A 4 -17.50 36.58 51.90
C GLN A 4 -16.88 35.89 50.68
N LEU A 5 -15.56 35.73 50.73
CA LEU A 5 -14.82 34.91 49.78
C LEU A 5 -15.20 33.44 50.06
N SER A 6 -16.09 32.88 49.24
CA SER A 6 -16.36 31.44 49.23
C SER A 6 -15.19 30.72 48.54
N PHE A 7 -14.62 29.72 49.22
CA PHE A 7 -13.57 28.85 48.69
C PHE A 7 -14.13 27.64 47.92
N ASP A 8 -15.45 27.50 47.83
CA ASP A 8 -16.11 26.39 47.12
C ASP A 8 -15.66 26.24 45.66
N PRO A 9 -15.47 27.32 44.88
CA PRO A 9 -14.96 27.20 43.50
C PRO A 9 -13.51 26.69 43.41
N LEU A 10 -12.74 26.82 44.49
CA LEU A 10 -11.34 26.37 44.55
C LEU A 10 -11.24 24.85 44.74
N LEU A 11 -12.24 24.24 45.38
CA LEU A 11 -12.36 22.79 45.56
C LEU A 11 -12.66 22.07 44.23
N ASP A 12 -13.44 22.70 43.36
CA ASP A 12 -13.80 22.16 42.02
C ASP A 12 -12.82 22.57 40.91
N LEU A 13 -11.76 23.31 41.25
CA LEU A 13 -10.84 23.89 40.28
C LEU A 13 -10.17 22.82 39.40
N GLU A 14 -9.76 21.70 39.99
CA GLU A 14 -9.16 20.57 39.28
C GLU A 14 -10.13 19.97 38.26
N GLN A 15 -11.37 19.69 38.69
CA GLN A 15 -12.39 19.12 37.83
C GLN A 15 -12.75 20.06 36.67
N GLN A 16 -12.77 21.38 36.92
CA GLN A 16 -13.01 22.38 35.88
C GLN A 16 -11.89 22.41 34.85
N PHE A 17 -10.61 22.34 35.27
CA PHE A 17 -9.49 22.27 34.33
C PHE A 17 -9.45 20.96 33.56
N TYR A 18 -9.76 19.84 34.22
CA TYR A 18 -9.89 18.53 33.57
C TYR A 18 -10.97 18.57 32.49
N GLN A 19 -12.19 19.00 32.85
CA GLN A 19 -13.32 19.05 31.93
C GLN A 19 -13.03 20.01 30.77
N ARG A 20 -12.46 21.19 31.04
CA ARG A 20 -12.09 22.14 30.00
C ARG A 20 -11.02 21.61 29.08
N GLY A 21 -10.03 20.89 29.60
CA GLY A 21 -8.99 20.23 28.81
C GLY A 21 -9.56 19.11 27.94
N PHE A 22 -10.49 18.32 28.48
CA PHE A 22 -11.18 17.26 27.75
C PHE A 22 -12.09 17.81 26.64
N ASP A 23 -12.95 18.77 26.97
CA ASP A 23 -13.90 19.37 26.02
C ASP A 23 -13.17 20.12 24.89
N ALA A 24 -11.98 20.66 25.15
CA ALA A 24 -11.14 21.26 24.11
C ALA A 24 -10.32 20.21 23.33
N GLY A 25 -9.79 19.20 24.03
CA GLY A 25 -8.84 18.24 23.48
C GLY A 25 -9.48 17.12 22.68
N LEU A 26 -10.62 16.59 23.12
CA LEU A 26 -11.33 15.50 22.44
C LEU A 26 -11.73 15.87 21.01
N PRO A 27 -12.51 16.94 20.75
CA PRO A 27 -12.90 17.26 19.37
C PRO A 27 -11.70 17.62 18.50
N HIS A 28 -10.66 18.22 19.08
CA HIS A 28 -9.42 18.50 18.35
C HIS A 28 -8.68 17.23 17.97
N GLY A 29 -8.58 16.26 18.89
CA GLY A 29 -7.95 14.97 18.65
C GLY A 29 -8.68 14.12 17.62
N GLU A 30 -10.03 14.10 17.66
CA GLU A 30 -10.84 13.41 16.66
C GLU A 30 -10.64 13.99 15.26
N LEU A 31 -10.66 15.32 15.16
CA LEU A 31 -10.46 16.03 13.91
C LEU A 31 -9.04 15.81 13.37
N HIS A 32 -8.03 15.91 14.24
CA HIS A 32 -6.63 15.71 13.85
C HIS A 32 -6.37 14.27 13.42
N GLY A 33 -6.85 13.29 14.18
CA GLY A 33 -6.73 11.87 13.83
C GLY A 33 -7.41 11.53 12.50
N LEU A 34 -8.55 12.17 12.19
CA LEU A 34 -9.22 12.00 10.90
C LEU A 34 -8.42 12.60 9.73
N PHE A 35 -7.80 13.77 9.91
CA PHE A 35 -6.95 14.36 8.86
C PHE A 35 -5.67 13.57 8.66
N GLU A 36 -4.96 13.25 9.75
CA GLU A 36 -3.71 12.48 9.71
C GLU A 36 -3.94 11.09 9.11
N GLY A 37 -5.01 10.40 9.53
CA GLY A 37 -5.36 9.09 8.98
C GLY A 37 -5.65 9.12 7.48
N ARG A 38 -6.30 10.17 6.97
CA ARG A 38 -6.55 10.37 5.53
C ARG A 38 -5.26 10.62 4.75
N GLU A 39 -4.37 11.45 5.30
CA GLU A 39 -3.10 11.75 4.66
C GLU A 39 -2.18 10.51 4.62
N LEU A 40 -2.05 9.81 5.75
CA LEU A 40 -1.29 8.57 5.84
C LEU A 40 -1.86 7.48 4.93
N GLY A 41 -3.18 7.32 4.90
CA GLY A 41 -3.86 6.37 4.03
C GLY A 41 -3.57 6.64 2.55
N ARG A 42 -3.57 7.90 2.12
CA ARG A 42 -3.22 8.29 0.74
C ARG A 42 -1.76 7.97 0.41
N GLU A 43 -0.82 8.28 1.31
CA GLU A 43 0.61 7.99 1.11
C GLU A 43 0.84 6.48 0.97
N LYS A 44 0.25 5.68 1.88
CA LYS A 44 0.39 4.22 1.84
C LYS A 44 -0.33 3.56 0.68
N ALA A 45 -1.48 4.10 0.28
CA ALA A 45 -2.14 3.64 -0.94
C ALA A 45 -1.27 3.90 -2.18
N TRP A 46 -0.54 5.01 -2.24
CA TRP A 46 0.36 5.29 -3.35
C TRP A 46 1.51 4.27 -3.43
N GLU A 47 2.21 4.03 -2.31
CA GLU A 47 3.27 3.01 -2.23
C GLU A 47 2.77 1.62 -2.67
N LEU A 48 1.56 1.26 -2.23
CA LEU A 48 0.93 -0.01 -2.56
C LEU A 48 0.58 -0.11 -4.05
N CYS A 49 -0.10 0.90 -4.59
CA CYS A 49 -0.58 0.91 -5.96
C CYS A 49 0.57 0.94 -6.97
N GLU A 50 1.69 1.58 -6.65
CA GLU A 50 2.88 1.54 -7.48
C GLU A 50 3.41 0.11 -7.65
N GLU A 51 3.54 -0.62 -6.54
CA GLU A 51 4.00 -2.01 -6.55
C GLU A 51 3.01 -2.92 -7.29
N VAL A 52 1.71 -2.81 -7.00
CA VAL A 52 0.66 -3.62 -7.63
C VAL A 52 0.60 -3.33 -9.14
N GLY A 53 0.65 -2.05 -9.52
CA GLY A 53 0.62 -1.61 -10.92
C GLY A 53 1.84 -2.10 -11.71
N TYR A 54 3.03 -2.15 -11.10
CA TYR A 54 4.20 -2.75 -11.73
C TYR A 54 3.97 -4.23 -12.05
N TYR A 55 3.43 -5.01 -11.10
CA TYR A 55 3.15 -6.42 -11.31
C TYR A 55 2.09 -6.66 -12.39
N GLU A 56 1.03 -5.85 -12.39
CA GLU A 56 -0.01 -5.90 -13.42
C GLU A 56 0.54 -5.59 -14.81
N GLY A 57 1.31 -4.51 -14.95
CA GLY A 57 1.92 -4.10 -16.20
C GLY A 57 2.88 -5.16 -16.76
N MET A 58 3.72 -5.72 -15.89
CA MET A 58 4.61 -6.83 -16.24
C MET A 58 3.81 -8.05 -16.74
N ALA A 59 2.75 -8.44 -16.02
CA ALA A 59 1.95 -9.60 -16.39
C ALA A 59 1.27 -9.40 -17.75
N ARG A 60 0.66 -8.24 -17.99
CA ARG A 60 0.01 -7.92 -19.27
C ARG A 60 1.00 -7.89 -20.44
N LEU A 61 2.17 -7.28 -20.24
CA LEU A 61 3.20 -7.19 -21.25
C LEU A 61 3.68 -8.59 -21.68
N TRP A 62 4.07 -9.42 -20.71
CA TRP A 62 4.56 -10.77 -21.01
C TRP A 62 3.49 -11.67 -21.60
N LYS A 63 2.23 -11.54 -21.17
CA LYS A 63 1.13 -12.26 -21.84
C LYS A 63 1.02 -11.88 -23.31
N GLY A 64 1.12 -10.59 -23.65
CA GLY A 64 1.13 -10.13 -25.05
C GLY A 64 2.29 -10.72 -25.85
N ILE A 65 3.50 -10.75 -25.27
CA ILE A 65 4.69 -11.34 -25.91
C ILE A 65 4.52 -12.85 -26.12
N LEU A 66 4.01 -13.58 -25.12
CA LEU A 66 3.79 -15.03 -25.21
C LEU A 66 2.73 -15.36 -26.26
N ALA A 67 1.65 -14.57 -26.33
CA ALA A 67 0.61 -14.71 -27.34
C ALA A 67 1.16 -14.50 -28.76
N ALA A 68 1.99 -13.46 -28.96
CA ALA A 68 2.65 -13.20 -30.25
C ALA A 68 3.58 -14.33 -30.69
N GLN A 69 4.16 -15.08 -29.74
CA GLN A 69 5.01 -16.24 -30.02
C GLN A 69 4.25 -17.57 -30.12
N GLY A 70 2.93 -17.58 -29.93
CA GLY A 70 2.13 -18.80 -29.89
C GLY A 70 2.39 -19.68 -28.65
N LYS A 71 3.00 -19.13 -27.58
CA LYS A 71 3.35 -19.83 -26.33
C LYS A 71 2.36 -19.55 -25.18
N ASP A 72 1.10 -19.23 -25.52
CA ASP A 72 0.10 -18.75 -24.56
C ASP A 72 -0.41 -19.82 -23.56
N GLN A 73 -0.12 -21.10 -23.79
CA GLN A 73 -0.64 -22.21 -22.97
C GLN A 73 0.39 -22.79 -21.99
N GLY A 74 1.42 -22.02 -21.63
CA GLY A 74 2.51 -22.47 -20.75
C GLY A 74 2.29 -22.19 -19.25
N ARG A 75 3.14 -22.80 -18.41
CA ARG A 75 3.24 -22.52 -16.96
C ARG A 75 3.45 -21.02 -16.68
N ALA A 76 4.19 -20.33 -17.55
CA ALA A 76 4.39 -18.89 -17.47
C ALA A 76 3.07 -18.13 -17.65
N SER A 77 2.25 -18.46 -18.66
CA SER A 77 0.94 -17.80 -18.86
C SER A 77 0.01 -17.99 -17.67
N GLN A 78 -0.08 -19.22 -17.13
CA GLN A 78 -0.88 -19.52 -15.94
C GLN A 78 -0.44 -18.75 -14.69
N SER A 79 0.87 -18.53 -14.51
CA SER A 79 1.38 -17.76 -13.38
C SER A 79 1.14 -16.26 -13.56
N LEU A 80 1.15 -15.74 -14.79
CA LEU A 80 0.74 -14.37 -15.11
C LEU A 80 -0.77 -14.15 -14.87
N ASP A 81 -1.61 -15.13 -15.21
CA ASP A 81 -3.05 -15.07 -14.91
C ASP A 81 -3.35 -15.03 -13.42
N GLN A 82 -2.60 -15.79 -12.62
CA GLN A 82 -2.71 -15.73 -11.16
C GLN A 82 -2.30 -14.35 -10.61
N ILE A 83 -1.28 -13.71 -11.19
CA ILE A 83 -0.90 -12.34 -10.81
C ILE A 83 -2.06 -11.38 -11.08
N LEU A 84 -2.68 -11.46 -12.26
CA LEU A 84 -3.82 -10.61 -12.62
C LEU A 84 -5.05 -10.87 -11.74
N SER A 85 -5.30 -12.12 -11.34
CA SER A 85 -6.41 -12.45 -10.44
C SER A 85 -6.19 -11.94 -9.02
N PHE A 86 -4.94 -11.88 -8.54
CA PHE A 86 -4.61 -11.22 -7.28
C PHE A 86 -4.75 -9.71 -7.37
N VAL A 87 -4.27 -9.09 -8.47
CA VAL A 87 -4.44 -7.64 -8.69
C VAL A 87 -5.92 -7.24 -8.69
N ALA A 88 -6.79 -8.04 -9.31
CA ALA A 88 -8.23 -7.78 -9.36
C ALA A 88 -8.92 -7.81 -7.98
N GLN A 89 -8.29 -8.38 -6.95
CA GLN A 89 -8.83 -8.41 -5.58
C GLN A 89 -8.53 -7.12 -4.81
N PHE A 90 -7.62 -6.27 -5.29
CA PHE A 90 -7.32 -5.01 -4.62
C PHE A 90 -8.47 -4.01 -4.77
N PRO A 91 -8.87 -3.31 -3.69
CA PRO A 91 -9.94 -2.33 -3.74
C PRO A 91 -9.52 -1.10 -4.56
N THR A 92 -10.36 -0.71 -5.51
CA THR A 92 -10.14 0.48 -6.37
C THR A 92 -10.92 1.70 -5.91
N SER A 93 -11.86 1.52 -4.98
CA SER A 93 -12.69 2.59 -4.42
C SER A 93 -12.55 2.59 -2.91
N ASN A 94 -12.26 3.77 -2.36
CA ASN A 94 -12.25 4.02 -0.92
C ASN A 94 -13.60 4.64 -0.52
N ASP A 95 -14.59 3.81 -0.24
CA ASP A 95 -15.87 4.30 0.26
C ASP A 95 -15.85 4.42 1.79
N SER A 96 -15.45 5.60 2.26
CA SER A 96 -15.38 5.92 3.69
C SER A 96 -16.77 6.10 4.33
N SER A 97 -17.86 6.08 3.56
CA SER A 97 -19.23 6.20 4.12
C SER A 97 -19.58 5.03 5.05
N SER A 98 -18.99 3.86 4.81
CA SER A 98 -19.13 2.66 5.65
C SER A 98 -18.56 2.80 7.08
N LEU A 99 -17.63 3.73 7.30
CA LEU A 99 -17.05 4.00 8.63
C LEU A 99 -17.97 4.86 9.51
N SER A 100 -18.92 5.59 8.91
CA SER A 100 -19.81 6.51 9.62
C SER A 100 -21.08 5.83 10.18
N SER A 101 -21.39 4.61 9.75
CA SER A 101 -22.56 3.86 10.19
C SER A 101 -22.15 2.67 11.07
N LEU A 102 -22.33 2.80 12.38
CA LEU A 102 -22.42 1.65 13.29
C LEU A 102 -23.75 0.90 13.04
N PRO A 103 -23.84 -0.44 13.16
CA PRO A 103 -22.77 -1.38 13.48
C PRO A 103 -22.09 -1.94 12.23
N ALA A 104 -20.79 -2.16 12.35
CA ALA A 104 -19.88 -2.71 11.34
C ALA A 104 -20.55 -3.78 10.46
N PRO A 105 -20.81 -3.50 9.17
CA PRO A 105 -21.20 -4.55 8.25
C PRO A 105 -20.01 -5.50 8.11
N ALA A 106 -20.27 -6.77 8.44
CA ALA A 106 -19.40 -7.95 8.28
C ALA A 106 -18.09 -7.70 7.53
N ASN A 107 -17.00 -7.70 8.31
CA ASN A 107 -15.61 -7.79 7.85
C ASN A 107 -15.46 -8.86 6.77
N ASN A 108 -15.59 -8.47 5.50
CA ASN A 108 -14.71 -9.00 4.47
C ASN A 108 -13.42 -8.18 4.57
N ASP A 109 -12.74 -8.27 5.70
CA ASP A 109 -11.44 -7.63 5.90
C ASP A 109 -10.51 -8.28 4.88
N ILE A 110 -10.27 -7.56 3.78
CA ILE A 110 -9.29 -7.96 2.80
C ILE A 110 -7.94 -7.82 3.49
N ASP A 111 -7.27 -8.95 3.72
CA ASP A 111 -5.91 -8.97 4.25
C ASP A 111 -4.92 -8.53 3.16
N ILE A 112 -4.81 -7.21 3.00
CA ILE A 112 -3.91 -6.54 2.04
C ILE A 112 -2.45 -7.05 2.17
N PRO A 113 -1.84 -7.15 3.37
CA PRO A 113 -0.46 -7.62 3.46
C PRO A 113 -0.32 -9.10 3.06
N ALA A 114 -1.30 -9.96 3.38
CA ALA A 114 -1.29 -11.34 2.91
C ALA A 114 -1.39 -11.41 1.37
N LEU A 115 -2.29 -10.65 0.75
CA LEU A 115 -2.42 -10.56 -0.71
C LEU A 115 -1.14 -10.07 -1.37
N LEU A 116 -0.50 -9.03 -0.83
CA LEU A 116 0.80 -8.55 -1.30
C LEU A 116 1.87 -9.62 -1.22
N SER A 117 1.94 -10.37 -0.12
CA SER A 117 2.93 -11.43 0.06
C SER A 117 2.74 -12.55 -0.98
N ALA A 118 1.47 -12.90 -1.26
CA ALA A 118 1.11 -13.86 -2.29
C ALA A 118 1.50 -13.35 -3.68
N LEU A 119 1.16 -12.09 -4.01
CA LEU A 119 1.49 -11.44 -5.27
C LEU A 119 3.01 -11.42 -5.53
N ARG A 120 3.81 -11.00 -4.54
CA ARG A 120 5.29 -11.01 -4.58
C ARG A 120 5.85 -12.41 -4.83
N SER A 121 5.27 -13.42 -4.18
CA SER A 121 5.72 -14.81 -4.35
C SER A 121 5.46 -15.30 -5.77
N LYS A 122 4.28 -15.01 -6.33
CA LYS A 122 3.87 -15.40 -7.67
C LYS A 122 4.65 -14.67 -8.74
N TYR A 123 4.94 -13.38 -8.54
CA TYR A 123 5.84 -12.61 -9.39
C TYR A 123 7.21 -13.29 -9.51
N ARG A 124 7.82 -13.69 -8.38
CA ARG A 124 9.12 -14.41 -8.43
C ARG A 124 9.03 -15.73 -9.19
N THR A 125 7.95 -16.49 -9.00
CA THR A 125 7.71 -17.72 -9.75
C THR A 125 7.53 -17.46 -11.25
N ALA A 126 6.79 -16.43 -11.63
CA ALA A 126 6.59 -16.03 -13.01
C ALA A 126 7.92 -15.62 -13.66
N CYS A 127 8.73 -14.79 -12.99
CA CYS A 127 10.08 -14.43 -13.44
C CYS A 127 10.98 -15.65 -13.66
N ALA A 128 10.97 -16.62 -12.73
CA ALA A 128 11.72 -17.86 -12.87
C ALA A 128 11.24 -18.68 -14.08
N SER A 129 9.94 -18.74 -14.34
CA SER A 129 9.37 -19.44 -15.49
C SER A 129 9.65 -18.76 -16.84
N LEU A 130 9.83 -17.45 -16.84
CA LEU A 130 10.16 -16.63 -18.01
C LEU A 130 11.69 -16.49 -18.22
N GLY A 131 12.51 -16.93 -17.26
CA GLY A 131 13.97 -16.78 -17.31
C GLY A 131 14.46 -15.34 -17.09
N ILE A 132 13.65 -14.49 -16.46
CA ILE A 132 13.96 -13.06 -16.24
C ILE A 132 14.35 -12.85 -14.78
N ARG A 133 15.32 -11.97 -14.54
CA ARG A 133 15.68 -11.55 -13.19
C ARG A 133 14.61 -10.58 -12.63
N PRO A 134 14.07 -10.82 -11.42
CA PRO A 134 13.20 -9.85 -10.74
C PRO A 134 13.92 -8.51 -10.53
N ARG A 135 13.32 -7.40 -10.97
CA ARG A 135 13.90 -6.04 -10.88
C ARG A 135 12.89 -4.99 -10.40
N LEU A 136 12.00 -5.33 -9.47
CA LEU A 136 11.13 -4.31 -8.86
C LEU A 136 12.04 -3.31 -8.10
N VAL A 137 12.24 -2.14 -8.71
CA VAL A 137 12.78 -0.96 -8.05
C VAL A 137 11.56 -0.22 -7.54
N ALA A 138 11.23 -0.36 -6.25
CA ALA A 138 10.27 0.54 -5.64
C ALA A 138 10.80 1.98 -5.83
N ALA A 139 9.98 2.91 -6.32
CA ALA A 139 10.35 4.31 -6.28
C ALA A 139 10.52 4.69 -4.81
N ARG A 140 11.76 4.70 -4.34
CA ARG A 140 12.10 5.31 -3.06
C ARG A 140 11.65 6.75 -3.16
N SER A 141 10.61 7.12 -2.40
CA SER A 141 10.21 8.51 -2.23
C SER A 141 11.44 9.32 -1.79
N GLY A 142 12.05 10.04 -2.73
CA GLY A 142 12.94 11.21 -2.56
C GLY A 142 14.14 11.20 -1.60
N ALA A 143 14.38 10.21 -0.75
CA ALA A 143 15.38 10.33 0.33
C ALA A 143 16.75 9.70 0.02
N ALA A 144 16.86 8.89 -1.04
CA ALA A 144 18.10 8.15 -1.33
C ALA A 144 19.05 8.84 -2.33
N ALA A 145 18.84 10.12 -2.64
CA ALA A 145 19.74 10.86 -3.52
C ALA A 145 21.08 11.26 -2.85
N SER A 146 21.28 10.97 -1.56
CA SER A 146 22.51 11.34 -0.82
C SER A 146 23.28 10.14 -0.24
N ALA A 147 23.21 8.96 -0.85
CA ALA A 147 24.10 7.85 -0.53
C ALA A 147 24.76 7.31 -1.80
N ARG A 148 25.67 8.12 -2.37
CA ARG A 148 26.64 7.68 -3.36
C ARG A 148 27.77 6.96 -2.61
N GLY A 149 27.89 5.66 -2.85
CA GLY A 149 28.94 4.80 -2.31
C GLY A 149 28.99 3.51 -3.13
N GLU A 150 29.72 3.60 -4.24
CA GLU A 150 30.34 2.56 -5.06
C GLU A 150 30.08 1.09 -4.69
N GLN A 151 29.50 0.31 -5.61
CA GLN A 151 30.08 -0.95 -6.12
C GLN A 151 29.16 -1.62 -7.18
N GLY A 152 29.71 -1.79 -8.38
CA GLY A 152 29.37 -2.87 -9.30
C GLY A 152 28.14 -2.69 -10.20
N GLU A 153 28.23 -1.82 -11.20
CA GLU A 153 27.43 -1.96 -12.42
C GLU A 153 27.93 -3.16 -13.21
N GLU A 154 27.37 -4.34 -12.97
CA GLU A 154 27.22 -5.32 -14.05
C GLU A 154 25.96 -4.93 -14.81
N GLU A 155 26.15 -4.30 -15.98
CA GLU A 155 25.14 -4.21 -17.02
C GLU A 155 24.72 -5.62 -17.39
N GLY A 156 23.70 -6.14 -16.71
CA GLY A 156 23.09 -7.41 -17.05
C GLY A 156 22.38 -7.27 -18.39
N GLU A 157 23.13 -7.54 -19.46
CA GLU A 157 22.66 -7.79 -20.81
C GLU A 157 21.42 -8.68 -20.73
N VAL A 158 20.30 -8.17 -21.23
CA VAL A 158 19.09 -8.98 -21.41
C VAL A 158 19.42 -9.94 -22.54
N ASP A 159 19.88 -11.14 -22.21
CA ASP A 159 20.09 -12.19 -23.21
C ASP A 159 18.72 -12.70 -23.68
N VAL A 160 18.14 -11.95 -24.62
CA VAL A 160 16.88 -12.23 -25.30
C VAL A 160 16.88 -13.64 -25.90
N ARG A 161 18.06 -14.17 -26.26
CA ARG A 161 18.23 -15.51 -26.85
C ARG A 161 18.00 -16.62 -25.83
N LYS A 162 18.26 -16.37 -24.55
CA LYS A 162 18.00 -17.32 -23.45
C LYS A 162 16.51 -17.48 -23.13
N VAL A 163 15.70 -16.48 -23.49
CA VAL A 163 14.23 -16.49 -23.37
C VAL A 163 13.57 -17.13 -24.61
N GLY A 164 14.37 -17.56 -25.61
CA GLY A 164 13.85 -18.10 -26.86
C GLY A 164 13.02 -17.08 -27.65
N LEU A 165 13.34 -15.79 -27.50
CA LEU A 165 12.89 -14.74 -28.39
C LEU A 165 13.85 -14.71 -29.59
N SER A 166 13.40 -15.21 -30.73
CA SER A 166 13.95 -14.76 -32.00
C SER A 166 13.23 -13.47 -32.37
N LEU A 167 13.98 -12.36 -32.39
CA LEU A 167 13.59 -11.17 -33.15
C LEU A 167 13.82 -11.44 -34.64
#